data_AF-A0A1M7AWX6-F1
#
_entry.id   AF-A0A1M7AWX6-F1
#
_cell.length_a   1.000
_cell.length_b   1.000
_cell.length_c   1.000
_cell.angle_alpha   90.00
_cell.angle_beta   90.00
_cell.angle_gamma   90.00
#
_symmetry.space_group_name_H-M   'P 1'
#
loop_
_entity.id
_entity.type
_entity.pdbx_description
1 polymer ?
#
loop_
_entity_poly.entity_id
_entity_poly.type
_entity_poly.pdbx_seq_one_letter_code
_entity_poly.pdbx_strand_id
1 'polypeptide(L)'
;MELTTVAIKVPESMHDFITENQCRDELVRNALILYPYIKDLTISHGRAAEILGIPKERLIALYGDMGIPYIDGDANMLNEELATYDAVRRKG
;
A
#
# COMPACT_ATOMS: atom_id res chain seq x y z
N MET A 1 -17.71 -2.14 -5.30
CA MET A 1 -17.25 -1.89 -3.93
C MET A 1 -18.42 -1.31 -3.17
N GLU A 2 -18.75 -1.89 -2.02
CA GLU A 2 -19.76 -1.33 -1.12
C GLU A 2 -19.06 -0.42 -0.11
N LEU A 3 -19.62 0.77 0.14
CA LEU A 3 -19.07 1.74 1.08
C LEU A 3 -19.78 1.64 2.43
N THR A 4 -19.00 1.80 3.51
CA THR A 4 -19.52 1.86 4.87
C THR A 4 -18.88 3.01 5.63
N THR A 5 -19.63 3.61 6.56
CA THR A 5 -19.16 4.72 7.39
C THR A 5 -18.60 4.19 8.69
N VAL A 6 -17.37 4.58 9.01
CA VAL A 6 -16.68 4.23 10.26
C VAL A 6 -16.37 5.49 11.06
N ALA A 7 -16.60 5.45 12.37
CA ALA A 7 -16.15 6.51 13.27
C ALA A 7 -14.72 6.23 13.73
N ILE A 8 -13.82 7.19 13.54
CA ILE A 8 -12.42 7.11 13.99
C ILE A 8 -12.15 8.16 15.07
N LYS A 9 -11.27 7.84 16.02
CA LYS A 9 -10.76 8.82 16.99
C LYS A 9 -9.47 9.40 16.45
N VAL A 10 -9.42 10.73 16.37
CA VAL A 10 -8.27 11.49 15.88
C VAL A 10 -7.99 12.65 16.84
N PRO A 11 -6.73 13.14 16.91
CA PRO A 11 -6.43 14.42 17.53
C PRO A 11 -7.34 15.55 17.04
N GLU A 12 -7.72 16.46 17.92
CA GLU A 12 -8.61 17.59 17.60
C GLU A 12 -8.04 18.45 16.46
N SER A 13 -6.73 18.66 16.43
CA SER A 13 -6.03 19.39 15.37
C SER A 13 -6.08 18.72 13.99
N MET A 14 -6.46 17.45 13.89
CA MET A 14 -6.65 16.77 12.61
C MET A 14 -8.05 16.99 12.01
N HIS A 15 -8.98 17.53 12.81
CA HIS A 15 -10.37 17.71 12.40
C HIS A 15 -10.49 18.45 11.07
N ASP A 16 -9.79 19.57 10.93
CA ASP A 16 -9.89 20.44 9.75
C ASP A 16 -9.35 19.74 8.49
N PHE A 17 -8.31 18.92 8.62
CA PHE A 17 -7.73 18.16 7.50
C PHE A 17 -8.58 16.97 7.05
N ILE A 18 -9.56 16.54 7.86
CA ILE A 18 -10.42 15.37 7.60
C ILE A 18 -11.81 15.82 7.14
N THR A 19 -12.33 16.92 7.70
CA THR A 19 -13.70 17.40 7.46
C THR A 19 -13.79 18.45 6.35
N GLU A 20 -12.74 19.23 6.10
CA GLU A 20 -12.65 20.09 4.92
C GLU A 20 -12.33 19.23 3.69
N ASN A 21 -13.37 18.58 3.16
CA ASN A 21 -13.33 17.82 1.91
C ASN A 21 -12.73 18.66 0.77
N GLN A 22 -11.52 18.33 0.31
CA GLN A 22 -11.07 18.43 -1.10
C GLN A 22 -9.62 17.97 -1.38
N CYS A 23 -8.77 17.72 -0.38
CA CYS A 23 -7.32 17.58 -0.68
C CYS A 23 -6.86 16.17 -1.10
N ARG A 24 -7.57 15.08 -0.73
CA ARG A 24 -7.27 13.72 -1.20
C ARG A 24 -8.56 12.99 -1.60
N ASP A 25 -8.53 12.41 -2.80
CA ASP A 25 -9.54 11.47 -3.30
C ASP A 25 -9.84 10.40 -2.23
N GLU A 26 -11.13 10.04 -2.05
CA GLU A 26 -11.56 8.99 -1.13
C GLU A 26 -10.78 7.70 -1.35
N LEU A 27 -10.43 7.39 -2.60
CA LEU A 27 -9.57 6.27 -2.95
C LEU A 27 -8.19 6.37 -2.30
N VAL A 28 -7.56 7.55 -2.35
CA VAL A 28 -6.24 7.79 -1.74
C VAL A 28 -6.32 7.65 -0.23
N ARG A 29 -7.35 8.21 0.41
CA ARG A 29 -7.57 8.07 1.86
C ARG A 29 -7.70 6.60 2.25
N ASN A 30 -8.57 5.86 1.57
CA ASN A 30 -8.82 4.45 1.87
C ASN A 30 -7.57 3.60 1.61
N ALA A 31 -6.81 3.89 0.55
CA ALA A 31 -5.53 3.24 0.28
C ALA A 31 -4.50 3.47 1.40
N LEU A 32 -4.41 4.69 1.95
CA LEU A 32 -3.48 4.99 3.05
C LEU A 32 -3.88 4.35 4.37
N ILE A 33 -5.19 4.20 4.62
CA ILE A 33 -5.69 3.45 5.78
C ILE A 33 -5.26 1.97 5.69
N LEU A 34 -5.20 1.41 4.48
CA LEU A 34 -4.75 0.03 4.26
C LEU A 34 -3.23 -0.15 4.29
N TYR A 35 -2.46 0.91 4.03
CA TYR A 35 -1.00 0.81 3.86
C TYR A 35 -0.25 0.15 5.03
N PRO A 36 -0.53 0.46 6.31
CA PRO A 36 0.15 -0.20 7.43
C PRO A 36 0.01 -1.74 7.40
N TYR A 37 -1.17 -2.24 7.03
CA TYR A 37 -1.46 -3.68 6.93
C TYR A 37 -0.80 -4.33 5.71
N ILE A 38 -0.49 -3.55 4.69
CA ILE A 38 0.31 -4.01 3.55
C ILE A 38 1.77 -4.10 3.97
N LYS A 39 2.26 -3.07 4.66
CA LYS A 39 3.66 -2.94 5.08
C LYS A 39 4.09 -4.01 6.08
N ASP A 40 3.23 -4.36 7.02
CA ASP A 40 3.49 -5.44 7.99
C ASP A 40 3.14 -6.84 7.46
N LEU A 41 2.78 -6.93 6.16
CA LEU A 41 2.40 -8.15 5.45
C LEU A 41 1.12 -8.83 5.99
N THR A 42 0.30 -8.15 6.80
CA THR A 42 -1.02 -8.66 7.23
C THR A 42 -1.95 -8.91 6.04
N ILE A 43 -1.92 -8.04 5.03
CA ILE A 43 -2.60 -8.23 3.74
C ILE A 43 -1.65 -7.98 2.59
N SER A 44 -1.83 -8.71 1.48
CA SER A 44 -1.05 -8.44 0.26
C SER A 44 -1.56 -7.20 -0.48
N HIS A 45 -0.73 -6.61 -1.33
CA HIS A 45 -1.15 -5.58 -2.28
C HIS A 45 -2.33 -6.02 -3.16
N GLY A 46 -2.38 -7.29 -3.56
CA GLY A 46 -3.50 -7.84 -4.32
C GLY A 46 -4.79 -7.81 -3.51
N ARG A 47 -4.74 -8.24 -2.24
CA ARG A 47 -5.90 -8.21 -1.35
C ARG A 47 -6.38 -6.79 -1.07
N ALA A 48 -5.46 -5.85 -0.87
CA ALA A 48 -5.81 -4.44 -0.70
C ALA A 48 -6.49 -3.85 -1.95
N ALA A 49 -5.98 -4.18 -3.14
CA ALA A 49 -6.57 -3.73 -4.41
C ALA A 49 -7.98 -4.30 -4.64
N GLU A 50 -8.20 -5.58 -4.29
CA GLU A 50 -9.54 -6.19 -4.29
C GLU A 50 -10.52 -5.45 -3.38
N ILE A 51 -10.12 -5.10 -2.14
CA ILE A 51 -10.94 -4.34 -1.19
C ILE A 51 -11.34 -2.98 -1.77
N LEU A 52 -10.38 -2.29 -2.41
CA LEU A 52 -10.58 -0.98 -3.02
C LEU A 52 -11.31 -1.05 -4.38
N GLY A 53 -11.54 -2.25 -4.93
CA GLY A 53 -12.18 -2.44 -6.23
C GLY A 53 -11.38 -1.86 -7.40
N ILE A 54 -10.04 -1.83 -7.30
CA ILE A 54 -9.15 -1.33 -8.36
C ILE A 54 -8.13 -2.39 -8.78
N PRO A 55 -7.52 -2.26 -9.97
CA PRO A 55 -6.37 -3.10 -10.35
C PRO A 55 -5.20 -2.90 -9.39
N LYS A 56 -4.46 -3.98 -9.12
CA LYS A 56 -3.26 -3.96 -8.24
C LYS A 56 -2.22 -2.96 -8.73
N GLU A 57 -2.02 -2.89 -10.05
CA GLU A 57 -1.07 -1.99 -10.71
C GLU A 57 -1.44 -0.53 -10.44
N ARG A 58 -2.75 -0.23 -10.37
CA ARG A 58 -3.23 1.11 -10.04
C ARG A 58 -2.97 1.47 -8.59
N LEU A 59 -3.10 0.52 -7.67
CA LEU A 59 -2.73 0.72 -6.26
C LEU A 59 -1.23 0.97 -6.11
N ILE A 60 -0.41 0.19 -6.81
CA ILE A 60 1.06 0.36 -6.83
C ILE A 60 1.45 1.73 -7.38
N ALA A 61 0.86 2.14 -8.52
CA ALA A 61 1.10 3.47 -9.10
C ALA A 61 0.70 4.59 -8.14
N LEU A 62 -0.47 4.48 -7.50
CA LEU A 62 -0.96 5.45 -6.52
C LEU A 62 0.01 5.62 -5.35
N TYR A 63 0.58 4.53 -4.84
CA TYR A 63 1.62 4.60 -3.80
C TYR A 63 2.93 5.18 -4.34
N GLY A 64 3.33 4.80 -5.56
CA GLY A 64 4.52 5.33 -6.22
C GLY A 64 4.47 6.84 -6.41
N ASP A 65 3.33 7.39 -6.83
CA ASP A 65 3.11 8.83 -6.99
C ASP A 65 3.25 9.60 -5.66
N MET A 66 3.04 8.92 -4.52
CA MET A 66 3.24 9.46 -3.17
C MET A 66 4.65 9.18 -2.60
N GLY A 67 5.54 8.56 -3.38
CA GLY A 67 6.87 8.17 -2.94
C GLY A 67 6.89 6.97 -1.99
N ILE A 68 5.81 6.19 -1.93
CA ILE A 68 5.71 4.99 -1.11
C ILE A 68 6.19 3.79 -1.96
N PRO A 69 7.28 3.11 -1.56
CA PRO A 69 7.83 2.00 -2.35
C PRO A 69 6.90 0.78 -2.32
N TYR A 70 6.82 0.08 -3.45
CA TYR A 70 6.11 -1.19 -3.56
C TYR A 70 6.86 -2.36 -2.89
N ILE A 71 8.19 -2.28 -2.88
CA ILE A 71 9.09 -3.29 -2.30
C ILE A 71 9.93 -2.56 -1.25
N ASP A 72 9.82 -2.97 0.02
CA ASP A 72 10.60 -2.42 1.14
C ASP A 72 12.05 -2.95 1.20
N GLY A 73 12.53 -3.54 0.11
CA GLY A 73 13.86 -4.12 0.00
C GLY A 73 14.88 -3.09 -0.49
N ASP A 74 16.01 -2.99 0.21
CA ASP A 74 17.21 -2.38 -0.35
C ASP A 74 17.62 -3.17 -1.63
N ALA A 75 18.20 -2.49 -2.61
CA ALA A 75 18.72 -3.12 -3.83
C ALA A 75 19.68 -4.29 -3.50
N ASN A 76 20.33 -4.24 -2.33
CA ASN A 76 21.16 -5.32 -1.83
C ASN A 76 20.37 -6.59 -1.49
N MET A 77 19.18 -6.49 -0.88
CA MET A 77 18.33 -7.66 -0.61
C MET A 77 17.85 -8.32 -1.91
N LEU A 78 17.49 -7.52 -2.92
CA LEU A 78 17.12 -8.05 -4.24
C LEU A 78 18.31 -8.76 -4.91
N ASN A 79 19.52 -8.20 -4.80
CA ASN A 79 20.73 -8.85 -5.32
C ASN A 79 21.04 -10.17 -4.61
N GLU A 80 20.83 -10.26 -3.30
CA GLU A 80 21.00 -11.51 -2.54
C GLU A 80 19.96 -12.58 -2.92
N GLU A 81 18.70 -12.19 -3.10
CA GLU A 81 17.66 -13.11 -3.60
C GLU A 81 17.96 -13.61 -5.01
N LEU A 82 18.38 -12.73 -5.93
CA LEU A 82 18.78 -13.10 -7.28
C LEU A 82 20.00 -14.03 -7.30
N ALA A 83 21.01 -13.75 -6.47
CA ALA A 83 22.19 -14.60 -6.34
C ALA A 83 21.82 -16.01 -5.81
N THR A 84 20.88 -16.08 -4.88
CA THR A 84 20.35 -17.34 -4.34
C THR A 84 19.60 -18.13 -5.42
N TYR A 85 18.73 -17.47 -6.18
CA TYR A 85 18.01 -18.08 -7.29
C TYR A 85 18.96 -18.65 -8.35
N ASP A 86 19.98 -17.88 -8.75
CA ASP A 86 20.98 -18.33 -9.72
C ASP A 86 21.82 -19.51 -9.22
N ALA A 87 22.08 -19.58 -7.91
CA ALA A 87 22.80 -20.69 -7.29
C ALA A 87 21.96 -21.98 -7.27
N VAL A 88 20.64 -21.86 -7.05
CA VAL A 88 19.71 -23.00 -7.10
C VAL A 88 19.52 -23.48 -8.54
N ARG A 89 19.34 -22.57 -9.50
CA ARG A 89 19.20 -22.90 -10.93
C ARG A 89 20.42 -23.62 -11.51
N ARG A 90 21.64 -23.27 -11.05
CA ARG A 90 22.89 -23.92 -11.50
C ARG A 90 23.13 -25.31 -10.89
N LYS A 91 22.38 -25.68 -9.84
CA LYS A 91 22.47 -26.99 -9.18
C LYS A 91 21.40 -27.98 -9.66
N GLY A 92 20.42 -27.52 -10.45
CA GLY A 92 19.38 -28.35 -11.06
C GLY A 92 19.66 -28.68 -12.52
#